data_AF-A0A7S0VDN2-F1
#
_entry.id   AF-A0A7S0VDN2-F1
#
_cell.length_a   1.000
_cell.length_b   1.000
_cell.length_c   1.000
_cell.angle_alpha   90.00
_cell.angle_beta   90.00
_cell.angle_gamma   90.00
#
_symmetry.space_group_name_H-M   'P 1'
#
loop_
_entity.id
_entity.type
_entity.pdbx_description
1 polymer ?
#
loop_
_entity_poly.entity_id
_entity_poly.type
_entity_poly.pdbx_seq_one_letter_code
_entity_poly.pdbx_strand_id
1 'polypeptide(L)'
;SREHHLLNNKIDREKYPVAEIEAEILERVNFGRAGGPMRMLMATICLEHFTSMMADLMFDAEIDGVAMFSKTDPALERLWRWHAMEETEHKAVAYDVFLEVTKGWSPLKRYFRRSLSMLLITKHFTANIANFSAKLLEADGYTREEADRAVKQFLWKKPALF
;
A
#
# COMPACT_ATOMS: atom_id res chain seq x y z
N SER A 1 11.75 -4.10 -1.69
CA SER A 1 12.56 -4.26 -0.47
C SER A 1 12.68 -5.73 -0.10
N ARG A 2 13.76 -6.13 0.57
CA ARG A 2 13.99 -7.49 1.11
C ARG A 2 12.86 -7.92 2.04
N GLU A 3 12.30 -6.98 2.78
CA GLU A 3 11.32 -7.24 3.84
C GLU A 3 9.93 -7.57 3.30
N HIS A 4 9.52 -6.94 2.19
CA HIS A 4 8.33 -7.40 1.45
C HIS A 4 8.47 -8.87 1.02
N HIS A 5 9.67 -9.30 0.59
CA HIS A 5 9.88 -10.71 0.25
C HIS A 5 9.77 -11.62 1.48
N LEU A 6 10.30 -11.19 2.64
CA LEU A 6 10.16 -11.96 3.89
C LEU A 6 8.71 -12.09 4.33
N LEU A 7 7.91 -11.02 4.23
CA LEU A 7 6.46 -11.06 4.50
C LEU A 7 5.73 -11.97 3.50
N ASN A 8 6.01 -11.81 2.19
CA ASN A 8 5.36 -12.61 1.15
C ASN A 8 5.68 -14.11 1.25
N ASN A 9 6.87 -14.46 1.74
CA ASN A 9 7.26 -15.86 1.96
C ASN A 9 6.50 -16.53 3.13
N LYS A 10 5.75 -15.76 3.94
CA LYS A 10 4.90 -16.31 5.00
C LYS A 10 3.48 -16.63 4.54
N ILE A 11 3.09 -16.19 3.34
CA ILE A 11 1.77 -16.49 2.80
C ILE A 11 1.73 -17.92 2.28
N ASP A 12 0.66 -18.64 2.63
CA ASP A 12 0.34 -19.93 2.05
C ASP A 12 -0.02 -19.76 0.56
N ARG A 13 0.93 -20.09 -0.31
CA ARG A 13 0.81 -19.97 -1.77
C ARG A 13 -0.07 -21.06 -2.40
N GLU A 14 -0.37 -22.13 -1.67
CA GLU A 14 -1.30 -23.17 -2.14
C GLU A 14 -2.74 -22.75 -1.88
N LYS A 15 -2.98 -22.06 -0.75
CA LYS A 15 -4.30 -21.54 -0.38
C LYS A 15 -4.66 -20.24 -1.10
N TYR A 16 -3.76 -19.25 -1.13
CA TYR A 16 -4.06 -17.90 -1.61
C TYR A 16 -3.60 -17.69 -3.07
N PRO A 17 -4.30 -16.86 -3.88
CA PRO A 17 -3.99 -16.61 -5.30
C PRO A 17 -2.78 -15.67 -5.49
N VAL A 18 -1.66 -15.99 -4.83
CA VAL A 18 -0.47 -15.14 -4.77
C VAL A 18 0.13 -14.89 -6.15
N ALA A 19 0.22 -15.93 -7.00
CA ALA A 19 0.82 -15.79 -8.33
C ALA A 19 0.03 -14.83 -9.23
N GLU A 20 -1.31 -14.86 -9.15
CA GLU A 20 -2.17 -13.95 -9.90
C GLU A 20 -2.01 -12.50 -9.42
N ILE A 21 -2.00 -12.29 -8.10
CA ILE A 21 -1.79 -10.96 -7.50
C ILE A 21 -0.38 -10.43 -7.83
N GLU A 22 0.66 -11.27 -7.77
CA GLU A 22 2.03 -10.90 -8.12
C GLU A 22 2.16 -10.50 -9.60
N ALA A 23 1.50 -11.21 -10.52
CA ALA A 23 1.47 -10.85 -11.94
C ALA A 23 0.80 -9.49 -12.17
N GLU A 24 -0.33 -9.26 -11.52
CA GLU A 24 -1.05 -7.99 -11.54
C GLU A 24 -0.21 -6.81 -11.00
N ILE A 25 0.53 -7.02 -9.91
CA ILE A 25 1.45 -6.02 -9.36
C ILE A 25 2.59 -5.75 -10.36
N LEU A 26 3.14 -6.80 -10.98
CA LEU A 26 4.23 -6.68 -11.94
C LEU A 26 3.82 -5.85 -13.17
N GLU A 27 2.62 -6.02 -13.69
CA GLU A 27 2.08 -5.20 -14.79
C GLU A 27 2.06 -3.71 -14.42
N ARG A 28 1.61 -3.38 -13.20
CA ARG A 28 1.56 -2.00 -12.70
C ARG A 28 2.96 -1.41 -12.52
N VAL A 29 3.90 -2.21 -12.01
CA VAL A 29 5.33 -1.81 -11.91
C VAL A 29 5.90 -1.55 -13.31
N ASN A 30 5.61 -2.40 -14.28
CA ASN A 30 6.06 -2.23 -15.67
C ASN A 30 5.46 -0.98 -16.31
N PHE A 31 4.17 -0.69 -16.07
CA PHE A 31 3.53 0.54 -16.51
C PHE A 31 4.19 1.80 -15.90
N GLY A 32 4.57 1.73 -14.62
CA GLY A 32 5.34 2.78 -13.95
C GLY A 32 6.69 3.00 -14.63
N ARG A 33 7.45 1.92 -14.85
CA ARG A 33 8.78 1.92 -15.46
C ARG A 33 8.75 2.44 -16.90
N ALA A 34 7.75 2.04 -17.69
CA ALA A 34 7.57 2.49 -19.06
C ALA A 34 7.34 4.01 -19.18
N GLY A 35 6.92 4.67 -18.09
CA GLY A 35 6.80 6.13 -18.02
C GLY A 35 8.09 6.89 -17.71
N GLY A 36 9.21 6.19 -17.57
CA GLY A 36 10.51 6.77 -17.29
C GLY A 36 10.74 7.15 -15.81
N PRO A 37 11.95 7.65 -15.48
CA PRO A 37 12.38 7.84 -14.11
C PRO A 37 11.50 8.81 -13.30
N MET A 38 10.98 9.87 -13.93
CA MET A 38 10.12 10.83 -13.24
C MET A 38 8.76 10.21 -12.85
N ARG A 39 8.18 9.34 -13.69
CA ARG A 39 6.94 8.63 -13.33
C ARG A 39 7.18 7.69 -12.16
N MET A 40 8.28 6.95 -12.19
CA MET A 40 8.68 6.08 -11.09
C MET A 40 8.89 6.86 -9.80
N LEU A 41 9.62 7.99 -9.86
CA LEU A 41 9.85 8.83 -8.69
C LEU A 41 8.53 9.39 -8.11
N MET A 42 7.63 9.88 -8.97
CA MET A 42 6.31 10.32 -8.52
C MET A 42 5.51 9.17 -7.90
N ALA A 43 5.54 7.98 -8.50
CA ALA A 43 4.87 6.81 -7.96
C ALA A 43 5.42 6.43 -6.58
N THR A 44 6.75 6.37 -6.42
CA THR A 44 7.40 6.10 -5.15
C THR A 44 7.00 7.13 -4.10
N ILE A 45 7.20 8.43 -4.33
CA ILE A 45 6.89 9.46 -3.33
C ILE A 45 5.44 9.37 -2.86
N CYS A 46 4.52 9.18 -3.81
CA CYS A 46 3.11 9.14 -3.50
C CYS A 46 2.68 7.85 -2.79
N LEU A 47 3.23 6.70 -3.19
CA LEU A 47 2.99 5.42 -2.53
C LEU A 47 3.55 5.45 -1.10
N GLU A 48 4.81 5.85 -0.91
CA GLU A 48 5.45 5.94 0.41
C GLU A 48 4.78 6.98 1.32
N HIS A 49 4.30 8.09 0.75
CA HIS A 49 3.48 9.04 1.50
C HIS A 49 2.19 8.39 2.01
N PHE A 50 1.48 7.69 1.13
CA PHE A 50 0.23 7.04 1.47
C PHE A 50 0.42 5.89 2.47
N THR A 51 1.40 5.02 2.24
CA THR A 51 1.69 3.86 3.10
C THR A 51 2.22 4.28 4.46
N SER A 52 3.04 5.35 4.56
CA SER A 52 3.47 5.87 5.87
C SER A 52 2.31 6.38 6.73
N MET A 53 1.32 7.07 6.13
CA MET A 53 0.12 7.49 6.87
C MET A 53 -0.74 6.29 7.29
N MET A 54 -0.87 5.30 6.42
CA MET A 54 -1.62 4.08 6.71
C MET A 54 -0.95 3.26 7.81
N ALA A 55 0.37 3.18 7.81
CA ALA A 55 1.18 2.61 8.87
C ALA A 55 0.82 3.25 10.22
N ASP A 56 0.94 4.58 10.33
CA ASP A 56 0.62 5.33 11.56
C ASP A 56 -0.80 5.04 12.04
N LEU A 57 -1.78 4.98 11.13
CA LEU A 57 -3.18 4.71 11.47
C LEU A 57 -3.40 3.27 11.98
N MET A 58 -2.66 2.30 11.45
CA MET A 58 -2.74 0.90 11.87
C MET A 58 -2.00 0.61 13.18
N PHE A 59 -1.01 1.42 13.57
CA PHE A 59 -0.22 1.21 14.80
C PHE A 59 -1.10 1.14 16.05
N ASP A 60 -2.10 2.01 16.12
CA ASP A 60 -3.03 2.19 17.25
C ASP A 60 -4.46 1.72 16.94
N ALA A 61 -4.65 1.02 15.82
CA ALA A 61 -5.98 0.60 15.40
C ALA A 61 -6.55 -0.50 16.30
N GLU A 62 -7.77 -0.26 16.80
CA GLU A 62 -8.58 -1.23 17.53
C GLU A 62 -9.87 -1.53 16.76
N ILE A 63 -10.21 -2.81 16.66
CA ILE A 63 -11.43 -3.30 16.01
C ILE A 63 -12.26 -4.00 17.08
N ASP A 64 -13.42 -3.43 17.41
CA ASP A 64 -14.32 -3.96 18.45
C ASP A 64 -13.65 -4.10 19.83
N GLY A 65 -12.76 -3.16 20.18
CA GLY A 65 -12.02 -3.15 21.46
C GLY A 65 -10.87 -4.16 21.51
N VAL A 66 -10.49 -4.71 20.36
CA VAL A 66 -9.38 -5.64 20.21
C VAL A 66 -8.34 -5.00 19.29
N ALA A 67 -7.09 -4.90 19.77
CA ALA A 67 -5.98 -4.39 18.98
C ALA A 67 -5.83 -5.17 17.66
N MET A 68 -5.60 -4.45 16.56
CA MET A 68 -5.52 -5.01 15.19
C MET A 68 -4.59 -6.22 15.09
N PHE A 69 -3.43 -6.15 15.75
CA PHE A 69 -2.41 -7.20 15.70
C PHE A 69 -2.53 -8.27 16.79
N SER A 70 -3.58 -8.26 17.63
CA SER A 70 -3.75 -9.18 18.77
C SER A 70 -3.69 -10.67 18.44
N LYS A 71 -4.01 -11.06 17.18
CA LYS A 71 -3.97 -12.44 16.68
C LYS A 71 -2.76 -12.73 15.77
N THR A 72 -1.85 -11.77 15.63
CA THR A 72 -0.67 -11.89 14.76
C THR A 72 0.48 -12.50 15.56
N ASP A 73 1.29 -13.35 14.93
CA ASP A 73 2.53 -13.83 15.54
C ASP A 73 3.41 -12.63 15.95
N PRO A 74 3.92 -12.56 17.20
CA PRO A 74 4.67 -11.39 17.66
C PRO A 74 5.91 -11.05 16.81
N ALA A 75 6.56 -12.04 16.20
CA ALA A 75 7.68 -11.80 15.31
C ALA A 75 7.23 -11.19 13.98
N LEU A 76 6.09 -11.63 13.45
CA LEU A 76 5.50 -11.06 12.24
C LEU A 76 5.01 -9.63 12.48
N GLU A 77 4.40 -9.36 13.63
CA GLU A 77 4.00 -8.00 14.02
C GLU A 77 5.23 -7.08 14.13
N ARG A 78 6.31 -7.51 14.79
CA ARG A 78 7.55 -6.72 14.87
C ARG A 78 8.15 -6.42 13.50
N LEU A 79 8.17 -7.42 12.62
CA LEU A 79 8.66 -7.24 11.26
C LEU A 79 7.81 -6.22 10.49
N TRP A 80 6.47 -6.35 10.59
CA TRP A 80 5.54 -5.41 9.96
C TRP A 80 5.73 -3.99 10.50
N ARG A 81 5.82 -3.81 11.82
CA ARG A 81 6.03 -2.50 12.46
C ARG A 81 7.37 -1.87 12.06
N TRP A 82 8.43 -2.66 12.00
CA TRP A 82 9.74 -2.20 11.52
C TRP A 82 9.66 -1.71 10.07
N HIS A 83 9.00 -2.49 9.21
CA HIS A 83 8.85 -2.14 7.80
C HIS A 83 7.97 -0.90 7.62
N ALA A 84 6.90 -0.78 8.40
CA ALA A 84 6.06 0.42 8.43
C ALA A 84 6.83 1.70 8.79
N MET A 85 7.82 1.62 9.69
CA MET A 85 8.73 2.73 9.99
C MET A 85 9.70 3.02 8.81
N GLU A 86 10.19 1.98 8.13
CA GLU A 86 11.06 2.10 6.94
C GLU A 86 10.39 2.95 5.84
N GLU A 87 9.08 2.81 5.62
CA GLU A 87 8.35 3.59 4.60
C GLU A 87 8.36 5.10 4.88
N THR A 88 8.50 5.52 6.15
CA THR A 88 8.69 6.94 6.48
C THR A 88 10.05 7.45 6.04
N GLU A 89 11.11 6.64 6.16
CA GLU A 89 12.45 6.96 5.66
C GLU A 89 12.47 6.97 4.12
N HIS A 90 11.85 5.99 3.47
CA HIS A 90 11.71 5.95 2.01
C HIS A 90 10.99 7.18 1.47
N LYS A 91 9.88 7.59 2.10
CA LYS A 91 9.17 8.83 1.78
C LYS A 91 10.08 10.05 1.81
N ALA A 92 10.87 10.20 2.88
CA ALA A 92 11.76 11.35 3.05
C ALA A 92 12.83 11.39 1.95
N VAL A 93 13.54 10.27 1.74
CA VAL A 93 14.59 10.16 0.72
C VAL A 93 14.04 10.40 -0.68
N ALA A 94 12.89 9.79 -1.03
CA ALA A 94 12.28 9.97 -2.33
C ALA A 94 11.84 11.43 -2.56
N TYR A 95 11.33 12.09 -1.51
CA TYR A 95 10.94 13.49 -1.60
C TYR A 95 12.15 14.42 -1.78
N ASP A 96 13.26 14.17 -1.10
CA ASP A 96 14.49 14.95 -1.26
C ASP A 96 15.07 14.80 -2.69
N VAL A 97 15.06 13.58 -3.23
CA VAL A 97 15.44 13.34 -4.64
C VAL A 97 14.52 14.14 -5.57
N PHE A 98 13.21 14.17 -5.32
CA PHE A 98 12.29 15.00 -6.11
C PHE A 98 12.59 16.49 -6.01
N LEU A 99 12.91 17.02 -4.84
CA LEU A 99 13.27 18.42 -4.68
C LEU A 99 14.52 18.77 -5.49
N GLU A 100 15.52 17.89 -5.48
CA GLU A 100 16.77 18.10 -6.24
C GLU A 100 16.53 18.05 -7.76
N VAL A 101 15.88 16.99 -8.28
CA VAL A 101 15.67 16.85 -9.73
C VAL A 101 14.67 17.87 -10.28
N THR A 102 13.81 18.44 -9.43
CA THR A 102 12.85 19.48 -9.80
C THR A 102 13.28 20.89 -9.39
N LYS A 103 14.54 21.12 -9.00
CA LYS A 103 15.02 22.43 -8.50
C LYS A 103 14.72 23.61 -9.44
N GLY A 104 14.73 23.39 -10.76
CA GLY A 104 14.37 24.39 -11.77
C GLY A 104 12.87 24.56 -12.05
N TRP A 105 12.00 23.77 -11.42
CA TRP A 105 10.54 23.89 -11.60
C TRP A 105 9.97 24.97 -10.69
N SER A 106 8.95 25.68 -11.18
CA SER A 106 8.16 26.60 -10.36
C SER A 106 7.45 25.88 -9.20
N PRO A 107 7.22 26.54 -8.05
CA PRO A 107 6.49 25.97 -6.93
C PRO A 107 5.11 25.42 -7.32
N LEU A 108 4.38 26.16 -8.17
CA LEU A 108 3.06 25.76 -8.66
C LEU A 108 3.12 24.45 -9.47
N LYS A 109 4.12 24.29 -10.34
CA LYS A 109 4.31 23.07 -11.12
C LYS A 109 4.59 21.87 -10.22
N ARG A 110 5.46 22.03 -9.20
CA ARG A 110 5.76 20.95 -8.24
C ARG A 110 4.52 20.56 -7.45
N TYR A 111 3.78 21.54 -6.94
CA TYR A 111 2.53 21.31 -6.21
C TYR A 111 1.52 20.55 -7.08
N PHE A 112 1.21 21.07 -8.26
CA PHE A 112 0.24 20.45 -9.17
C PHE A 112 0.61 19.01 -9.52
N ARG A 113 1.86 18.74 -9.87
CA ARG A 113 2.33 17.40 -10.24
C ARG A 113 2.21 16.40 -9.09
N ARG A 114 2.56 16.81 -7.86
CA ARG A 114 2.39 15.99 -6.66
C ARG A 114 0.92 15.73 -6.36
N SER A 115 0.08 16.77 -6.33
CA SER A 115 -1.34 16.63 -6.02
C SER A 115 -2.09 15.76 -7.03
N LEU A 116 -1.82 15.94 -8.33
CA LEU A 116 -2.41 15.09 -9.36
C LEU A 116 -1.94 13.63 -9.25
N SER A 117 -0.66 13.41 -9.00
CA SER A 117 -0.12 12.04 -8.84
C SER A 117 -0.68 11.37 -7.59
N MET A 118 -0.78 12.10 -6.47
CA MET A 118 -1.44 11.62 -5.25
C MET A 118 -2.89 11.23 -5.52
N LEU A 119 -3.68 12.08 -6.19
CA LEU A 119 -5.08 11.77 -6.50
C LEU A 119 -5.21 10.46 -7.30
N LEU A 120 -4.39 10.29 -8.34
CA LEU A 120 -4.39 9.08 -9.16
C LEU A 120 -3.97 7.86 -8.34
N ILE A 121 -2.92 7.99 -7.54
CA ILE A 121 -2.38 6.88 -6.74
C ILE A 121 -3.35 6.49 -5.64
N THR A 122 -3.95 7.43 -4.91
CA THR A 122 -5.00 7.13 -3.93
C THR A 122 -6.13 6.32 -4.57
N LYS A 123 -6.66 6.77 -5.71
CA LYS A 123 -7.73 6.05 -6.42
C LYS A 123 -7.32 4.61 -6.78
N HIS A 124 -6.16 4.45 -7.43
CA HIS A 124 -5.72 3.15 -7.92
C HIS A 124 -5.27 2.22 -6.79
N PHE A 125 -4.58 2.75 -5.79
CA PHE A 125 -4.10 2.00 -4.63
C PHE A 125 -5.27 1.46 -3.81
N THR A 126 -6.25 2.31 -3.46
CA THR A 126 -7.44 1.88 -2.73
C THR A 126 -8.24 0.83 -3.51
N ALA A 127 -8.39 0.98 -4.82
CA ALA A 127 -9.06 -0.02 -5.65
C ALA A 127 -8.30 -1.36 -5.69
N ASN A 128 -6.97 -1.31 -5.79
CA ASN A 128 -6.14 -2.52 -5.80
C ASN A 128 -6.18 -3.25 -4.46
N ILE A 129 -6.03 -2.53 -3.34
CA ILE A 129 -6.14 -3.10 -2.00
C ILE A 129 -7.52 -3.73 -1.82
N ALA A 130 -8.60 -3.04 -2.22
CA ALA A 130 -9.93 -3.61 -2.11
C ALA A 130 -10.08 -4.90 -2.93
N ASN A 131 -9.61 -4.91 -4.18
CA ASN A 131 -9.70 -6.07 -5.05
C ASN A 131 -8.86 -7.25 -4.56
N PHE A 132 -7.61 -7.00 -4.12
CA PHE A 132 -6.74 -8.05 -3.63
C PHE A 132 -7.25 -8.62 -2.31
N SER A 133 -7.70 -7.78 -1.38
CA SER A 133 -8.34 -8.26 -0.15
C SER A 133 -9.58 -9.11 -0.43
N ALA A 134 -10.39 -8.74 -1.44
CA ALA A 134 -11.54 -9.54 -1.84
C ALA A 134 -11.11 -10.92 -2.38
N LYS A 135 -10.09 -10.98 -3.25
CA LYS A 135 -9.53 -12.26 -3.76
C LYS A 135 -9.01 -13.16 -2.64
N LEU A 136 -8.39 -12.58 -1.60
CA LEU A 136 -7.93 -13.34 -0.43
C LEU A 136 -9.11 -13.92 0.36
N LEU A 137 -10.20 -13.17 0.53
CA LEU A 137 -11.41 -13.66 1.20
C LEU A 137 -12.16 -14.72 0.38
N GLU A 138 -12.16 -14.61 -0.94
CA GLU A 138 -12.71 -15.66 -1.82
C GLU A 138 -11.96 -16.99 -1.62
N ALA A 139 -10.63 -16.94 -1.46
CA ALA A 139 -9.84 -18.12 -1.10
C ALA A 139 -10.12 -18.66 0.32
N ASP A 140 -10.64 -17.81 1.22
CA ASP A 140 -11.15 -18.21 2.53
C ASP A 140 -12.61 -18.72 2.50
N GLY A 141 -13.21 -18.85 1.31
CA GLY A 141 -14.54 -19.42 1.09
C GLY A 141 -15.69 -18.41 1.03
N TYR A 142 -15.39 -17.11 1.02
CA TYR A 142 -16.42 -16.07 0.82
C TYR A 142 -16.88 -16.08 -0.64
N THR A 143 -18.16 -15.77 -0.88
CA THR A 143 -18.58 -15.35 -2.22
C THR A 143 -18.01 -13.97 -2.54
N ARG A 144 -17.88 -13.62 -3.83
CA ARG A 144 -17.37 -12.31 -4.24
C ARG A 144 -18.13 -11.15 -3.63
N GLU A 145 -19.46 -11.26 -3.57
CA GLU A 145 -20.32 -10.21 -3.03
C GLU A 145 -20.11 -10.01 -1.52
N GLU A 146 -19.93 -11.09 -0.77
CA GLU A 146 -19.63 -11.06 0.66
C GLU A 146 -18.24 -10.47 0.92
N ALA A 147 -17.24 -10.90 0.13
CA ALA A 147 -15.89 -10.38 0.18
C ALA A 147 -15.85 -8.86 -0.08
N ASP A 148 -16.48 -8.40 -1.17
CA ASP A 148 -16.56 -6.97 -1.50
C ASP A 148 -17.28 -6.16 -0.41
N ARG A 149 -18.33 -6.72 0.21
CA ARG A 149 -19.05 -6.07 1.31
C ARG A 149 -18.17 -5.95 2.55
N ALA A 150 -17.49 -7.03 2.94
CA ALA A 150 -16.60 -7.06 4.09
C ALA A 150 -15.45 -6.07 3.93
N VAL A 151 -14.81 -6.07 2.75
CA VAL A 151 -13.73 -5.13 2.41
C VAL A 151 -14.23 -3.69 2.45
N LYS A 152 -15.38 -3.37 1.83
CA LYS A 152 -15.95 -2.01 1.87
C LYS A 152 -16.25 -1.55 3.29
N GLN A 153 -16.75 -2.45 4.14
CA GLN A 153 -17.02 -2.13 5.55
C GLN A 153 -15.72 -1.85 6.31
N PHE A 154 -14.70 -2.66 6.11
CA PHE A 154 -13.39 -2.47 6.74
C PHE A 154 -12.75 -1.14 6.32
N LEU A 155 -12.76 -0.85 5.02
CA LEU A 155 -12.13 0.33 4.46
C LEU A 155 -12.85 1.64 4.83
N TRP A 156 -14.19 1.67 4.88
CA TRP A 156 -14.95 2.94 4.96
C TRP A 156 -15.89 3.08 6.16
N LYS A 157 -16.11 2.04 6.96
CA LYS A 157 -17.05 2.09 8.10
C LYS A 157 -16.38 1.83 9.43
N LYS A 158 -15.77 0.65 9.58
CA LYS A 158 -15.09 0.23 10.82
C LYS A 158 -13.99 -0.77 10.46
N PRO A 159 -12.72 -0.46 10.73
CA PRO A 159 -12.19 0.70 11.44
C PRO A 159 -12.19 2.03 10.64
N ALA A 160 -12.65 2.03 9.39
CA ALA A 160 -12.55 3.18 8.47
C ALA A 160 -11.08 3.54 8.20
N LEU A 161 -10.39 2.60 7.57
CA LEU A 161 -8.98 2.76 7.18
C LEU A 161 -8.76 3.93 6.20
N PHE A 162 -9.79 4.32 5.44
CA PHE A 162 -9.77 5.44 4.48
C PHE A 162 -10.85 6.50 4.79
#